data_AF-V4Q3P2-F1
#
_entry.id   AF-V4Q3P2-F1
#
_cell.length_a   1.000
_cell.length_b   1.000
_cell.length_c   1.000
_cell.angle_alpha   90.00
_cell.angle_beta   90.00
_cell.angle_gamma   90.00
#
_symmetry.space_group_name_H-M   'P 1'
#
loop_
_entity.id
_entity.type
_entity.pdbx_description
1 polymer ?
#
loop_
_entity_poly.entity_id
_entity_poly.type
_entity_poly.pdbx_seq_one_letter_code
_entity_poly.pdbx_strand_id
1 'polypeptide(L)'
;MTFVMGCWANRDMSRPREFDEAEVLSVAIDCFWERGYKATSVRALADKMGLTGASLYNAFGDKQTLYRRALNQYIETSFADRVRRLEGKLPPSQAIEAFFAEIIQRSLAGR
;
A
#
# COMPACT_ATOMS: atom_id res chain seq x y z
N MET A 1 5.77 -36.49 38.95
CA MET A 1 5.86 -36.54 37.48
C MET A 1 6.29 -35.18 36.99
N THR A 2 7.60 -34.98 36.95
CA THR A 2 8.26 -33.77 36.48
C THR A 2 9.31 -34.30 35.53
N PHE A 3 9.27 -33.95 34.25
CA PHE A 3 10.32 -34.34 33.31
C PHE A 3 10.83 -33.08 32.62
N VAL A 4 12.12 -32.84 32.85
CA VAL A 4 12.94 -31.83 32.18
C VAL A 4 13.77 -32.55 31.13
N MET A 5 13.76 -32.07 29.88
CA MET A 5 14.75 -32.30 28.82
C MET A 5 14.35 -31.39 27.66
N GLY A 6 15.17 -30.54 27.04
CA GLY A 6 16.60 -30.25 27.08
C GLY A 6 16.87 -29.12 26.05
N CYS A 7 18.01 -28.45 26.14
CA CYS A 7 18.37 -27.30 25.32
C CYS A 7 18.68 -27.60 23.83
N TRP A 8 18.13 -26.75 22.95
CA TRP A 8 18.66 -26.10 21.73
C TRP A 8 19.70 -26.79 20.82
N ALA A 9 19.33 -27.00 19.53
CA ALA A 9 20.19 -26.78 18.34
C ALA A 9 19.42 -26.80 16.99
N ASN A 10 19.06 -25.60 16.52
CA ASN A 10 19.04 -25.05 15.15
C ASN A 10 18.74 -25.92 13.88
N ARG A 11 17.77 -25.48 13.07
CA ARG A 11 17.93 -25.13 11.63
C ARG A 11 16.71 -24.33 11.15
N ASP A 12 16.90 -23.02 11.09
CA ASP A 12 16.56 -22.16 9.96
C ASP A 12 15.30 -22.51 9.15
N MET A 13 14.23 -21.72 9.33
CA MET A 13 13.28 -21.25 8.30
C MET A 13 12.04 -20.67 9.00
N SER A 14 11.65 -19.46 8.59
CA SER A 14 10.42 -18.76 9.01
C SER A 14 10.50 -17.98 10.32
N ARG A 15 11.34 -16.93 10.33
CA ARG A 15 10.80 -15.65 10.81
C ARG A 15 9.77 -15.22 9.77
N PRO A 16 8.46 -15.21 10.03
CA PRO A 16 7.53 -14.67 9.05
C PRO A 16 7.95 -13.22 8.82
N ARG A 17 8.28 -12.87 7.57
CA ARG A 17 8.49 -11.48 7.18
C ARG A 17 7.18 -10.75 7.48
N GLU A 18 7.13 -10.01 8.58
CA GLU A 18 6.16 -8.91 8.72
C GLU A 18 6.48 -7.96 7.57
N PHE A 19 5.65 -7.99 6.53
CA PHE A 19 5.74 -7.05 5.43
C PHE A 19 5.08 -5.73 5.86
N ASP A 20 5.57 -4.61 5.35
CA ASP A 20 4.93 -3.32 5.60
C ASP A 20 3.64 -3.24 4.75
N GLU A 21 2.50 -3.23 5.43
CA GLU A 21 1.19 -3.14 4.78
C GLU A 21 1.07 -1.87 3.92
N ALA A 22 1.64 -0.75 4.36
CA ALA A 22 1.56 0.51 3.63
C ALA A 22 2.39 0.48 2.34
N GLU A 23 3.54 -0.20 2.36
CA GLU A 23 4.37 -0.41 1.16
C GLU A 23 3.65 -1.32 0.15
N VAL A 24 3.07 -2.42 0.64
CA VAL A 24 2.29 -3.35 -0.18
C VAL A 24 1.12 -2.63 -0.85
N LEU A 25 0.40 -1.81 -0.10
CA LEU A 25 -0.72 -1.04 -0.63
C LEU A 25 -0.26 0.07 -1.60
N SER A 26 0.90 0.70 -1.39
CA SER A 26 1.52 1.63 -2.36
C SER A 26 1.76 0.96 -3.71
N VAL A 27 2.41 -0.22 -3.70
CA VAL A 27 2.68 -0.98 -4.92
C VAL A 27 1.37 -1.46 -5.57
N ALA A 28 0.35 -1.78 -4.76
CA ALA A 28 -0.96 -2.13 -5.27
C ALA A 28 -1.64 -0.96 -5.99
N ILE A 29 -1.57 0.26 -5.43
CA ILE A 29 -2.09 1.48 -6.06
C ILE A 29 -1.48 1.65 -7.46
N ASP A 30 -0.15 1.59 -7.57
CA ASP A 30 0.54 1.77 -8.86
C ASP A 30 0.12 0.72 -9.89
N CYS A 31 0.04 -0.55 -9.47
CA CYS A 31 -0.38 -1.64 -10.35
C CYS A 31 -1.83 -1.45 -10.84
N PHE A 32 -2.74 -1.05 -9.95
CA PHE A 32 -4.12 -0.76 -10.31
C PHE A 32 -4.21 0.47 -11.21
N TRP A 33 -3.33 1.46 -11.04
CA TRP A 33 -3.29 2.66 -11.87
C TRP A 33 -2.81 2.38 -13.30
N GLU A 34 -1.75 1.58 -13.44
CA GLU A 34 -1.16 1.24 -14.74
C GLU A 34 -2.02 0.26 -15.55
N ARG A 35 -2.55 -0.78 -14.91
CA ARG A 35 -3.17 -1.93 -15.59
C ARG A 35 -4.69 -1.95 -15.44
N GLY A 36 -5.23 -1.17 -14.52
CA GLY A 36 -6.63 -1.19 -14.15
C GLY A 36 -7.00 -2.36 -13.23
N TYR A 37 -8.18 -2.24 -12.62
CA TYR A 37 -8.70 -3.25 -11.70
C TYR A 37 -8.81 -4.62 -12.36
N LYS A 38 -9.48 -4.76 -13.50
CA LYS A 38 -9.78 -6.07 -14.11
C LYS A 38 -8.53 -6.87 -14.50
N ALA A 39 -7.52 -6.23 -15.09
CA ALA A 39 -6.32 -6.91 -15.58
C ALA A 39 -5.32 -7.30 -14.47
N THR A 40 -5.48 -6.76 -13.27
CA THR A 40 -4.56 -7.03 -12.14
C THR A 40 -5.03 -8.22 -11.32
N SER A 41 -4.21 -9.27 -11.17
CA SER A 41 -4.54 -10.44 -10.34
C SER A 41 -3.81 -10.38 -8.99
N VAL A 42 -4.40 -10.99 -7.95
CA VAL A 42 -3.79 -11.09 -6.61
C VAL A 42 -2.45 -11.81 -6.66
N ARG A 43 -2.29 -12.80 -7.54
CA ARG A 43 -1.01 -13.47 -7.79
C ARG A 43 0.02 -12.54 -8.42
N ALA A 44 -0.35 -11.79 -9.47
CA ALA A 44 0.56 -10.84 -10.09
C ALA A 44 1.01 -9.72 -9.13
N LEU A 45 0.12 -9.32 -8.19
CA LEU A 45 0.47 -8.41 -7.11
C LEU A 45 1.45 -9.05 -6.13
N ALA A 46 1.15 -10.27 -5.65
CA ALA A 46 2.05 -11.03 -4.78
C ALA A 46 3.45 -11.20 -5.40
N ASP A 47 3.52 -11.54 -6.69
CA ASP A 47 4.77 -11.69 -7.44
C ASP A 47 5.54 -10.35 -7.52
N LYS A 48 4.85 -9.24 -7.81
CA LYS A 48 5.46 -7.90 -7.86
C LYS A 48 5.98 -7.43 -6.49
N MET A 49 5.37 -7.91 -5.41
CA MET A 49 5.71 -7.55 -4.02
C MET A 49 6.68 -8.54 -3.38
N GLY A 50 7.09 -9.60 -4.09
CA GLY A 50 7.93 -10.68 -3.53
C GLY A 50 7.27 -11.44 -2.37
N LEU A 51 5.94 -11.45 -2.33
CA LEU A 51 5.13 -12.14 -1.32
C LEU A 51 4.57 -13.44 -1.88
N THR A 52 4.26 -14.38 -0.98
CA THR A 52 3.49 -15.56 -1.39
C THR A 52 2.02 -15.18 -1.55
N GLY A 53 1.33 -15.80 -2.51
CA GLY A 53 -0.12 -15.59 -2.69
C GLY A 53 -0.92 -15.94 -1.43
N ALA A 54 -0.47 -16.90 -0.62
CA ALA A 54 -1.09 -17.24 0.66
C ALA A 54 -0.92 -16.14 1.71
N SER A 55 0.27 -15.52 1.81
CA SER A 55 0.51 -14.38 2.70
C SER A 55 -0.36 -13.18 2.34
N LEU A 56 -0.44 -12.86 1.03
CA LEU A 56 -1.26 -11.75 0.55
C LEU A 56 -2.76 -12.03 0.78
N TYR A 57 -3.22 -13.26 0.55
CA TYR A 57 -4.60 -13.66 0.80
C TYR A 57 -4.95 -13.64 2.31
N ASN A 58 -4.05 -14.09 3.18
CA ASN A 58 -4.25 -14.03 4.63
C ASN A 58 -4.32 -12.59 5.15
N ALA A 59 -3.59 -11.67 4.53
CA ALA A 59 -3.51 -10.28 4.97
C ALA A 59 -4.65 -9.40 4.44
N PHE A 60 -5.02 -9.58 3.17
CA PHE A 60 -5.96 -8.69 2.48
C PHE A 60 -7.24 -9.39 2.00
N GLY A 61 -7.31 -10.72 2.13
CA GLY A 61 -8.44 -11.50 1.65
C GLY A 61 -8.50 -11.50 0.13
N ASP A 62 -9.53 -10.84 -0.39
CA ASP A 62 -9.81 -10.81 -1.83
C ASP A 62 -9.28 -9.56 -2.54
N LYS A 63 -9.33 -9.61 -3.88
CA LYS A 63 -8.92 -8.50 -4.75
C LYS A 63 -9.72 -7.22 -4.50
N GLN A 64 -11.00 -7.34 -4.16
CA GLN A 64 -11.88 -6.19 -3.95
C GLN A 64 -11.51 -5.45 -2.67
N THR A 65 -11.19 -6.18 -1.62
CA THR A 65 -10.74 -5.69 -0.31
C THR A 65 -9.37 -5.05 -0.46
N LEU A 66 -8.44 -5.69 -1.15
CA LEU A 66 -7.14 -5.11 -1.47
C LEU A 66 -7.28 -3.80 -2.26
N TYR A 67 -8.14 -3.77 -3.28
CA TYR A 67 -8.40 -2.56 -4.06
C TYR A 67 -9.03 -1.44 -3.21
N ARG A 68 -10.01 -1.75 -2.35
CA ARG A 68 -10.61 -0.76 -1.45
C ARG A 68 -9.59 -0.21 -0.46
N ARG A 69 -8.74 -1.06 0.12
CA ARG A 69 -7.67 -0.63 1.03
C ARG A 69 -6.65 0.27 0.32
N ALA A 70 -6.22 -0.13 -0.88
CA ALA A 70 -5.32 0.66 -1.71
C ALA A 70 -5.93 2.05 -2.03
N LEU A 71 -7.20 2.09 -2.43
CA LEU A 71 -7.90 3.34 -2.71
C LEU A 71 -8.05 4.21 -1.46
N ASN A 72 -8.40 3.63 -0.31
CA ASN A 72 -8.51 4.37 0.95
C ASN A 72 -7.16 4.96 1.37
N GLN A 73 -6.07 4.20 1.26
CA GLN A 73 -4.73 4.71 1.54
C GLN A 73 -4.37 5.87 0.62
N TYR A 74 -4.65 5.74 -0.69
CA TYR A 74 -4.44 6.84 -1.63
C TYR A 74 -5.22 8.10 -1.22
N ILE A 75 -6.49 7.96 -0.83
CA ILE A 75 -7.31 9.10 -0.39
C ILE A 75 -6.72 9.75 0.86
N GLU A 76 -6.36 8.98 1.89
CA GLU A 76 -5.86 9.53 3.15
C GLU A 76 -4.48 10.20 2.98
N THR A 77 -3.54 9.50 2.33
CA THR A 77 -2.13 9.93 2.27
C THR A 77 -1.86 10.98 1.19
N SER A 78 -2.60 10.94 0.08
CA SER A 78 -2.33 11.83 -1.05
C SER A 78 -3.36 12.95 -1.17
N PHE A 79 -4.65 12.63 -1.10
CA PHE A 79 -5.70 13.61 -1.30
C PHE A 79 -5.98 14.42 -0.03
N ALA A 80 -6.32 13.74 1.08
CA ALA A 80 -6.71 14.39 2.32
C ALA A 80 -5.57 15.23 2.90
N ASP A 81 -4.34 14.70 2.93
CA ASP A 81 -3.18 15.47 3.38
C ASP A 81 -2.94 16.74 2.54
N ARG A 82 -3.20 16.69 1.23
CA ARG A 82 -3.04 17.87 0.37
C ARG A 82 -4.14 18.90 0.60
N VAL A 83 -5.38 18.45 0.77
CA VAL A 83 -6.50 19.33 1.13
C VAL A 83 -6.22 19.99 2.48
N ARG A 84 -5.86 19.23 3.52
CA ARG A 84 -5.48 19.76 4.85
C ARG A 84 -4.36 20.80 4.78
N ARG A 85 -3.39 20.63 3.87
CA ARG A 85 -2.29 21.61 3.71
C ARG A 85 -2.77 22.96 3.19
N LEU A 86 -3.84 23.00 2.40
CA LEU A 86 -4.35 24.19 1.72
C LEU A 86 -5.55 24.81 2.46
N GLU A 87 -6.28 24.01 3.23
CA GLU A 87 -7.41 24.46 4.06
C GLU A 87 -7.02 25.63 4.98
N GLY A 88 -7.78 26.72 4.90
CA GLY A 88 -7.63 27.89 5.77
C GLY A 88 -6.38 28.75 5.54
N LYS A 89 -5.51 28.41 4.57
CA LYS A 89 -4.26 29.16 4.31
C LYS A 89 -4.34 30.12 3.14
N LEU A 90 -5.28 29.91 2.23
CA LEU A 90 -5.43 30.67 0.99
C LEU A 90 -6.89 31.02 0.73
N PRO A 91 -7.17 32.12 0.00
CA PRO A 91 -8.48 32.35 -0.59
C PRO A 91 -8.92 31.15 -1.45
N PRO A 92 -10.23 30.84 -1.55
CA PRO A 92 -10.70 29.61 -2.21
C PRO A 92 -10.18 29.40 -3.64
N SER A 93 -10.12 30.45 -4.46
CA SER A 93 -9.58 30.36 -5.83
C SER A 93 -8.10 29.98 -5.84
N GLN A 94 -7.29 30.62 -4.98
CA GLN A 94 -5.85 30.33 -4.87
C GLN A 94 -5.59 28.92 -4.29
N ALA A 95 -6.44 28.43 -3.39
CA ALA A 95 -6.36 27.07 -2.88
C ALA A 95 -6.59 26.03 -3.99
N ILE A 96 -7.57 26.26 -4.87
CA ILE A 96 -7.83 25.39 -6.03
C ILE A 96 -6.65 25.41 -7.00
N GLU A 97 -6.11 26.59 -7.31
CA GLU A 97 -4.93 26.73 -8.17
C GLU A 97 -3.72 25.99 -7.58
N ALA A 98 -3.44 26.18 -6.29
CA ALA A 98 -2.35 25.51 -5.59
C ALA A 98 -2.52 23.98 -5.58
N PHE A 99 -3.75 23.49 -5.39
CA PHE A 99 -4.05 22.06 -5.43
C PHE A 99 -3.70 21.43 -6.78
N PHE A 100 -4.13 22.06 -7.88
CA PHE A 100 -3.80 21.58 -9.23
C PHE A 100 -2.33 21.76 -9.58
N ALA A 101 -1.70 22.86 -9.17
CA ALA A 101 -0.27 23.07 -9.35
C ALA A 101 0.55 21.97 -8.67
N GLU A 102 0.21 21.57 -7.44
CA GLU A 102 0.86 20.44 -6.75
C GLU A 102 0.65 19.10 -7.48
N ILE A 103 -0.54 18.85 -8.06
CA ILE A 103 -0.77 17.65 -8.89
C ILE A 103 0.16 17.68 -10.10
N ILE A 104 0.17 18.79 -10.84
CA ILE A 104 0.96 18.92 -12.06
C ILE A 104 2.44 18.73 -11.74
N GLN A 105 2.96 19.36 -10.69
CA GLN A 105 4.35 19.22 -10.27
C GLN A 105 4.70 17.77 -9.91
N ARG A 106 3.85 17.06 -9.16
CA ARG A 106 4.07 15.63 -8.85
C ARG A 106 4.05 14.76 -10.10
N SER A 107 3.10 14.98 -11.01
CA SER A 107 2.99 14.24 -12.26
C SER A 107 4.17 14.49 -13.21
N LEU A 108 4.78 15.68 -13.15
CA LEU A 108 5.98 16.02 -13.92
C LEU A 108 7.27 15.51 -13.27
N ALA A 109 7.33 15.49 -11.93
CA ALA A 109 8.46 14.96 -11.17
C ALA A 109 8.53 13.42 -11.18
N GLY A 110 7.40 12.76 -11.47
CA GLY A 110 7.30 11.31 -11.65
C GLY A 110 7.40 10.88 -13.11
N ARG A 111 8.61 10.94 -13.67
CA ARG A 111 9.07 10.10 -14.79
C ARG A 111 10.57 9.83 -14.66
#